data_AF-A0A2A2QAE8-F1
#
_entry.id   AF-A0A2A2QAE8-F1
#
_cell.length_a   1.000
_cell.length_b   1.000
_cell.length_c   1.000
_cell.angle_alpha   90.00
_cell.angle_beta   90.00
_cell.angle_gamma   90.00
#
_symmetry.space_group_name_H-M   'P 1'
#
loop_
_entity.id
_entity.type
_entity.pdbx_description
1 polymer ?
#
loop_
_entity_poly.entity_id
_entity_poly.type
_entity_poly.pdbx_seq_one_letter_code
_entity_poly.pdbx_strand_id
1 'polypeptide(L)'
;MPRPRILCFPVSAALGLVSAPMKSGLYVVMAIAVAFSWFKFIAAEKQLEVDKKAQIELRNSGEDEELAIKMDNEIKSREGQKTFTGILLTFLTAGLVGIVFVIHVLPAIAHRVTHAVYDSAEMVEKDPMHDARAKVAQGDWDGAIEAFRAAAAADPLNRLPYVEIAKIQLDQLEDAPAAVHTLRQAIEGQEWQENDAAYLMFRLAEIYDSKMDDRMSAGTIMQQVIDQFPESRHSANARHKLREWGLA
;
A
#
# COMPACT_ATOMS: atom_id res chain seq x y z
N MET A 1 1.54 38.60 7.96
CA MET A 1 2.15 37.53 8.80
C MET A 1 2.86 36.55 7.88
N PRO A 2 4.19 36.39 7.96
CA PRO A 2 4.93 35.46 7.10
C PRO A 2 4.89 34.04 7.68
N ARG A 3 4.67 33.04 6.82
CA ARG A 3 4.71 31.61 7.17
C ARG A 3 6.15 31.15 7.44
N PRO A 4 6.38 30.19 8.35
CA PRO A 4 7.72 29.66 8.61
C PRO A 4 8.22 28.84 7.40
N ARG A 5 9.42 29.16 6.92
CA ARG A 5 10.17 28.32 5.97
C ARG A 5 10.69 27.10 6.73
N ILE A 6 10.15 25.93 6.42
CA ILE A 6 10.71 24.64 6.85
C ILE A 6 11.99 24.42 6.04
N LEU A 7 13.14 24.46 6.73
CA LEU A 7 14.43 24.04 6.20
C LEU A 7 14.39 22.52 6.03
N CYS A 8 14.14 22.06 4.80
CA CYS A 8 14.46 20.68 4.41
C CYS A 8 15.99 20.53 4.42
N PHE A 9 16.52 19.90 5.46
CA PHE A 9 17.87 19.35 5.44
C PHE A 9 17.90 18.14 4.50
N PRO A 10 18.76 18.11 3.48
CA PRO A 10 18.99 16.88 2.74
C PRO A 10 19.85 15.96 3.60
N VAL A 11 19.23 14.99 4.27
CA VAL A 11 19.96 13.81 4.78
C VAL A 11 20.20 12.89 3.59
N SER A 12 21.12 13.29 2.70
CA SER A 12 21.58 12.47 1.59
C SER A 12 23.04 12.79 1.28
N ALA A 13 23.91 12.34 2.18
CA ALA A 13 25.35 12.18 1.97
C ALA A 13 25.83 11.38 3.19
N ALA A 14 26.08 10.07 3.13
CA ALA A 14 27.42 9.60 2.80
C ALA A 14 27.53 8.06 2.63
N LEU A 15 26.48 7.34 2.20
CA LEU A 15 26.58 5.88 1.97
C LEU A 15 26.17 5.42 0.54
N GLY A 16 26.19 6.34 -0.42
CA GLY A 16 25.65 6.12 -1.77
C GLY A 16 26.66 5.93 -2.91
N LEU A 17 27.95 5.73 -2.65
CA LEU A 17 28.98 5.70 -3.71
C LEU A 17 29.84 4.43 -3.68
N VAL A 18 29.18 3.28 -3.89
CA VAL A 18 29.83 2.07 -4.42
C VAL A 18 28.91 1.54 -5.50
N SER A 19 29.35 1.59 -6.76
CA SER A 19 28.58 1.12 -7.91
C SER A 19 28.20 -0.36 -7.76
N ALA A 20 27.02 -0.77 -8.24
CA ALA A 20 26.53 -2.16 -8.17
C ALA A 20 27.56 -3.26 -8.56
N PRO A 21 28.39 -3.11 -9.63
CA PRO A 21 29.42 -4.10 -9.96
C PRO A 21 30.57 -4.18 -8.91
N MET A 22 30.83 -3.10 -8.18
CA MET A 22 31.89 -3.05 -7.17
C MET A 22 31.49 -3.74 -5.85
N LYS A 23 30.18 -3.79 -5.54
CA LYS A 23 29.65 -4.55 -4.38
C LYS A 23 29.73 -6.07 -4.59
N SER A 24 29.39 -6.54 -5.79
CA SER A 24 29.48 -7.96 -6.15
C SER A 24 30.93 -8.45 -6.18
N GLY A 25 31.87 -7.60 -6.63
CA GLY A 25 33.30 -7.91 -6.61
C GLY A 25 33.85 -8.15 -5.20
N LEU A 26 33.44 -7.33 -4.22
CA LEU A 26 33.88 -7.48 -2.83
C LEU A 26 33.41 -8.80 -2.20
N TYR A 27 32.15 -9.21 -2.44
CA TYR A 27 31.64 -10.48 -1.94
C TYR A 27 32.35 -11.68 -2.54
N VAL A 28 32.66 -11.64 -3.84
CA VAL A 28 33.40 -12.70 -4.53
C VAL A 28 34.81 -12.82 -3.93
N VAL A 29 35.50 -11.70 -3.72
CA VAL A 29 36.83 -11.68 -3.09
C VAL A 29 36.78 -12.23 -1.67
N MET A 30 35.79 -11.82 -0.86
CA MET A 30 35.62 -12.34 0.50
C MET A 30 35.28 -13.84 0.53
N ALA A 31 34.40 -14.30 -0.38
CA ALA A 31 34.06 -15.72 -0.48
C ALA A 31 35.27 -16.57 -0.89
N ILE A 32 36.08 -16.09 -1.85
CA ILE A 32 37.34 -16.74 -2.25
C ILE A 32 38.33 -16.77 -1.08
N ALA A 33 38.48 -15.67 -0.34
CA ALA A 33 39.36 -15.62 0.83
C ALA A 33 38.93 -16.61 1.91
N VAL A 34 37.63 -16.67 2.23
CA VAL A 34 37.08 -17.64 3.19
C VAL A 34 37.28 -19.08 2.70
N ALA A 35 37.02 -19.37 1.43
CA ALA A 35 37.23 -20.70 0.85
C ALA A 35 38.71 -21.12 0.88
N PHE A 36 39.62 -20.21 0.57
CA PHE A 36 41.07 -20.44 0.66
C PHE A 36 41.52 -20.69 2.11
N SER A 37 40.99 -19.91 3.06
CA SER A 37 41.28 -20.10 4.49
C SER A 37 40.76 -21.45 5.02
N TRP A 38 39.57 -21.89 4.60
CA TRP A 38 39.06 -23.24 4.90
C TRP A 38 39.96 -24.33 4.33
N PHE A 39 40.40 -24.20 3.07
CA PHE A 39 41.29 -25.16 2.45
C PHE A 39 42.63 -25.27 3.20
N LYS A 40 43.23 -24.13 3.59
CA LYS A 40 44.46 -24.09 4.38
C LYS A 40 44.28 -24.71 5.77
N PHE A 41 43.14 -24.47 6.43
CA PHE A 41 42.84 -25.04 7.73
C PHE A 41 42.73 -26.57 7.69
N ILE A 42 42.03 -27.11 6.69
CA ILE A 42 41.90 -28.56 6.48
C ILE A 42 43.25 -29.20 6.13
N ALA A 43 44.06 -28.55 5.28
CA ALA A 43 45.39 -29.03 4.96
C ALA A 43 46.32 -29.06 6.19
N ALA A 44 46.27 -28.04 7.04
CA ALA A 44 47.02 -27.97 8.28
C ALA A 44 46.60 -29.07 9.27
N GLU A 45 45.31 -29.41 9.34
CA GLU A 45 44.81 -30.53 10.12
C GLU A 45 45.40 -31.87 9.69
N LYS A 46 45.38 -32.14 8.37
CA LYS A 46 45.91 -33.39 7.83
C LYS A 46 47.40 -33.56 8.14
N GLN A 47 48.18 -32.49 8.02
CA GLN A 47 49.62 -32.53 8.31
C GLN A 47 49.88 -32.79 9.80
N LEU A 48 49.12 -32.13 10.67
CA LEU A 48 49.23 -32.29 12.12
C LEU A 48 48.96 -33.74 12.57
N GLU A 49 47.97 -34.39 11.98
CA GLU A 49 47.65 -35.81 12.25
C GLU A 49 48.77 -36.76 11.80
N VAL A 50 49.44 -36.46 10.68
CA VAL A 50 50.60 -37.25 10.22
C VAL A 50 51.78 -37.06 11.17
N ASP A 51 52.08 -35.81 11.56
CA ASP A 51 53.19 -35.50 12.47
C ASP A 51 52.98 -36.16 13.85
N LYS A 52 51.75 -36.16 14.38
CA LYS A 52 51.36 -36.86 15.62
C LYS A 52 51.57 -38.36 15.54
N LYS A 53 51.18 -38.99 14.42
CA LYS A 53 51.38 -40.44 14.22
C LYS A 53 52.86 -40.80 14.18
N ALA A 54 53.66 -40.03 13.44
CA ALA A 54 55.11 -40.22 13.37
C ALA A 54 55.78 -40.05 14.74
N GLN A 55 55.33 -39.08 15.55
CA GLN A 55 55.83 -38.90 16.92
C GLN A 55 55.50 -40.10 17.83
N ILE A 56 54.28 -40.64 17.74
CA ILE A 56 53.86 -41.80 18.53
C ILE A 56 54.70 -43.04 18.18
N GLU A 57 54.96 -43.26 16.90
CA GLU A 57 55.79 -44.36 16.41
C GLU A 57 57.24 -44.23 16.90
N LEU A 58 57.82 -43.03 16.79
CA LEU A 58 59.18 -42.74 17.26
C LEU A 58 59.29 -42.94 18.79
N ARG A 59 58.31 -42.46 19.57
CA ARG A 59 58.29 -42.65 21.02
C ARG A 59 58.17 -44.12 21.44
N ASN A 60 57.44 -44.93 20.68
CA ASN A 60 57.27 -46.36 20.95
C ASN A 60 58.51 -47.19 20.59
N SER A 61 59.32 -46.75 19.62
CA SER A 61 60.58 -47.41 19.24
C SER A 61 61.69 -47.24 20.29
N GLY A 62 61.66 -46.14 21.05
CA GLY A 62 62.66 -45.83 22.07
C GLY A 62 64.06 -45.48 21.52
N GLU A 63 64.18 -45.29 20.20
CA GLU A 63 65.47 -45.18 19.51
C GLU A 63 66.12 -43.78 19.59
N ASP A 64 65.34 -42.70 19.79
CA ASP A 64 65.85 -41.33 19.86
C ASP A 64 64.94 -40.39 20.68
N GLU A 65 65.27 -40.22 21.96
CA GLU A 65 64.51 -39.40 22.91
C GLU A 65 64.62 -37.89 22.61
N GLU A 66 65.77 -37.43 22.09
CA GLU A 66 65.98 -36.02 21.75
C GLU A 66 65.13 -35.62 20.54
N LEU A 67 65.05 -36.48 19.53
CA LEU A 67 64.21 -36.27 18.36
C LEU A 67 62.72 -36.25 18.72
N ALA A 68 62.28 -37.12 19.65
CA ALA A 68 60.90 -37.15 20.13
C ALA A 68 60.48 -35.83 20.82
N ILE A 69 61.39 -35.22 21.60
CA ILE A 69 61.16 -33.92 22.25
C ILE A 69 61.10 -32.78 21.23
N LYS A 70 61.97 -32.80 20.21
CA LYS A 70 61.93 -31.79 19.12
C LYS A 70 60.62 -31.87 18.35
N MET A 71 60.19 -33.07 17.97
CA MET A 71 58.90 -33.28 17.29
C MET A 71 57.71 -32.84 18.15
N ASP A 72 57.76 -33.05 19.48
CA ASP A 72 56.70 -32.59 20.40
C ASP A 72 56.55 -31.06 20.40
N ASN A 73 57.67 -30.35 20.47
CA ASN A 73 57.68 -28.89 20.43
C ASN A 73 57.19 -28.34 19.09
N GLU A 74 57.56 -29.00 17.98
CA GLU A 74 57.08 -28.63 16.64
C GLU A 74 55.57 -28.88 16.48
N ILE A 75 55.06 -30.02 16.98
CA ILE A 75 53.63 -30.34 16.97
C ILE A 75 52.85 -29.32 17.80
N LYS A 76 53.28 -29.02 19.03
CA LYS A 76 52.64 -28.01 19.90
C LYS A 76 52.61 -26.62 19.25
N SER A 77 53.70 -26.24 18.57
CA SER A 77 53.76 -24.98 17.82
C SER A 77 52.76 -24.95 16.66
N ARG A 78 52.70 -26.01 15.85
CA ARG A 78 51.74 -26.16 14.74
C ARG A 78 50.29 -26.22 15.23
N GLU A 79 50.03 -26.85 16.37
CA GLU A 79 48.72 -26.86 17.04
C GLU A 79 48.28 -25.45 17.44
N GLY A 80 49.19 -24.67 18.05
CA GLY A 80 48.92 -23.27 18.39
C GLY A 80 48.57 -22.43 17.15
N GLN A 81 49.34 -22.57 16.07
CA GLN A 81 49.07 -21.88 14.80
C GLN A 81 47.73 -22.28 14.17
N LYS A 82 47.39 -23.58 14.17
CA LYS A 82 46.10 -24.09 13.69
C LYS A 82 44.95 -23.51 14.52
N THR A 83 45.09 -23.50 15.84
CA THR A 83 44.05 -23.01 16.77
C THR A 83 43.78 -21.52 16.54
N PHE A 84 44.84 -20.71 16.45
CA PHE A 84 44.74 -19.28 16.13
C PHE A 84 44.07 -19.04 14.77
N THR A 85 44.47 -19.79 13.75
CA THR A 85 43.87 -19.71 12.40
C THR A 85 42.39 -20.10 12.40
N GLY A 86 42.02 -21.11 13.19
CA GLY A 86 40.63 -21.53 13.37
C GLY A 86 39.76 -20.45 13.98
N ILE A 87 40.24 -19.77 15.02
CA ILE A 87 39.53 -18.64 15.64
C ILE A 87 39.37 -17.48 14.64
N LEU A 88 40.40 -17.14 13.87
CA LEU A 88 40.28 -16.10 12.85
C LEU A 88 39.26 -16.46 11.76
N LEU A 89 39.21 -17.73 11.36
CA LEU A 89 38.27 -18.25 10.36
C LEU A 89 36.82 -18.19 10.84
N THR A 90 36.54 -18.43 12.12
CA THR A 90 35.17 -18.30 12.66
C THR A 90 34.70 -16.85 12.63
N PHE A 91 35.55 -15.88 12.97
CA PHE A 91 35.21 -14.46 12.86
C PHE A 91 34.99 -14.02 11.41
N LEU A 92 35.84 -14.47 10.47
CA LEU A 92 35.68 -14.14 9.05
C LEU A 92 34.40 -14.72 8.44
N THR A 93 34.08 -15.97 8.78
CA THR A 93 32.85 -16.62 8.29
C THR A 93 31.60 -15.99 8.91
N ALA A 94 31.58 -15.75 10.22
CA ALA A 94 30.48 -15.08 10.90
C ALA A 94 30.26 -13.65 10.37
N GLY A 95 31.35 -12.90 10.11
CA GLY A 95 31.28 -11.56 9.53
C GLY A 95 30.64 -11.54 8.15
N LEU A 96 31.07 -12.45 7.25
CA LEU A 96 30.49 -12.54 5.91
C LEU A 96 29.00 -12.90 5.95
N VAL A 97 28.63 -13.89 6.75
CA VAL A 97 27.22 -14.31 6.91
C VAL A 97 26.38 -13.18 7.48
N GLY A 98 26.87 -12.46 8.49
CA GLY A 98 26.18 -11.32 9.09
C GLY A 98 25.93 -10.19 8.09
N ILE A 99 26.93 -9.84 7.28
CA ILE A 99 26.79 -8.80 6.25
C ILE A 99 25.74 -9.20 5.21
N VAL A 100 25.79 -10.44 4.71
CA VAL A 100 24.82 -10.95 3.74
C VAL A 100 23.40 -10.96 4.33
N PHE A 101 23.26 -11.37 5.58
CA PHE A 101 21.97 -11.38 6.27
C PHE A 101 21.38 -9.96 6.37
N VAL A 102 22.17 -8.99 6.82
CA VAL A 102 21.69 -7.61 7.01
C VAL A 102 21.37 -6.93 5.68
N ILE A 103 22.15 -7.17 4.62
CA ILE A 103 21.96 -6.48 3.34
C ILE A 103 20.91 -7.15 2.46
N HIS A 104 20.72 -8.46 2.55
CA HIS A 104 19.83 -9.19 1.64
C HIS A 104 18.61 -9.80 2.33
N VAL A 105 18.78 -10.39 3.50
CA VAL A 105 17.70 -11.14 4.17
C VAL A 105 16.78 -10.19 4.93
N LEU A 106 17.33 -9.27 5.72
CA LEU A 106 16.54 -8.28 6.46
C LEU A 106 15.64 -7.43 5.54
N PRO A 107 16.15 -6.83 4.44
CA PRO A 107 15.30 -6.06 3.53
C PRO A 107 14.23 -6.91 2.85
N ALA A 108 14.52 -8.16 2.48
CA ALA A 108 13.53 -9.04 1.87
C ALA A 108 12.38 -9.37 2.83
N ILE A 109 12.67 -9.59 4.11
CA ILE A 109 11.65 -9.79 5.15
C ILE A 109 10.86 -8.50 5.38
N ALA A 110 11.56 -7.37 5.51
CA ALA A 110 10.93 -6.06 5.71
C ALA A 110 9.96 -5.75 4.57
N HIS A 111 10.37 -5.91 3.32
CA HIS A 111 9.49 -5.71 2.16
C HIS A 111 8.25 -6.61 2.22
N ARG A 112 8.38 -7.89 2.57
CA ARG A 112 7.22 -8.80 2.70
C ARG A 112 6.26 -8.39 3.80
N VAL A 113 6.78 -7.96 4.96
CA VAL A 113 5.95 -7.48 6.07
C VAL A 113 5.28 -6.16 5.71
N THR A 114 6.00 -5.22 5.09
CA THR A 114 5.45 -3.94 4.65
C THR A 114 4.33 -4.14 3.63
N HIS A 115 4.52 -4.97 2.60
CA HIS A 115 3.46 -5.29 1.64
C HIS A 115 2.27 -5.98 2.30
N ALA A 116 2.51 -6.97 3.16
CA ALA A 116 1.43 -7.65 3.86
C ALA A 116 0.60 -6.71 4.75
N VAL A 117 1.20 -5.69 5.35
CA VAL A 117 0.49 -4.73 6.22
C VAL A 117 -0.17 -3.60 5.43
N TYR A 118 0.50 -3.06 4.40
CA TYR A 118 -0.03 -1.93 3.61
C TYR A 118 -1.03 -2.38 2.52
N ASP A 119 -0.78 -3.48 1.81
CA ASP A 119 -1.71 -3.95 0.76
C ASP A 119 -2.99 -4.53 1.38
N SER A 120 -2.93 -5.04 2.62
CA SER A 120 -4.13 -5.46 3.37
C SER A 120 -5.02 -4.29 3.81
N ALA A 121 -4.52 -3.06 3.77
CA ALA A 121 -5.31 -1.84 4.01
C ALA A 121 -5.91 -1.26 2.71
N GLU A 122 -5.53 -1.78 1.54
CA GLU A 122 -6.06 -1.39 0.23
C GLU A 122 -7.19 -2.34 -0.22
N MET A 123 -8.08 -2.71 0.69
CA MET A 123 -9.47 -2.95 0.31
C MET A 123 -10.12 -1.57 0.15
N VAL A 124 -9.70 -0.81 -0.87
CA VAL A 124 -10.44 0.37 -1.29
C VAL A 124 -11.77 -0.20 -1.78
N GLU A 125 -12.79 -0.15 -0.93
CA GLU A 125 -14.17 -0.15 -1.37
C GLU A 125 -14.22 0.93 -2.45
N LYS A 126 -14.16 0.49 -3.71
CA LYS A 126 -14.13 1.41 -4.86
C LYS A 126 -15.45 2.14 -4.78
N ASP A 127 -15.40 3.37 -4.27
CA ASP A 127 -16.53 4.29 -4.30
C ASP A 127 -17.11 4.21 -5.72
N PRO A 128 -18.35 3.72 -5.89
CA PRO A 128 -18.94 3.50 -7.21
C PRO A 128 -18.93 4.75 -8.09
N MET A 129 -18.82 5.93 -7.47
CA MET A 129 -18.81 7.23 -8.14
C MET A 129 -17.41 7.85 -8.31
N HIS A 130 -16.32 7.14 -7.98
CA HIS A 130 -14.96 7.66 -8.09
C HIS A 130 -14.66 8.19 -9.50
N ASP A 131 -14.90 7.36 -10.51
CA ASP A 131 -14.65 7.70 -11.92
C ASP A 131 -15.51 8.88 -12.37
N ALA A 132 -16.77 8.93 -11.91
CA ALA A 132 -17.69 10.01 -12.22
C ALA A 132 -17.19 11.35 -11.66
N ARG A 133 -16.78 11.37 -10.38
CA ARG A 133 -16.20 12.56 -9.74
C ARG A 133 -14.89 13.00 -10.38
N ALA A 134 -14.06 12.05 -10.83
CA ALA A 134 -12.83 12.36 -11.56
C ALA A 134 -13.14 13.09 -12.87
N LYS A 135 -14.17 12.67 -13.62
CA LYS A 135 -14.60 13.34 -14.85
C LYS A 135 -15.25 14.70 -14.61
N VAL A 136 -16.04 14.84 -13.54
CA VAL A 136 -16.54 16.16 -13.06
C VAL A 136 -15.37 17.11 -12.83
N ALA A 137 -14.30 16.65 -12.16
CA ALA A 137 -13.12 17.47 -11.91
C ALA A 137 -12.33 17.84 -13.18
N GLN A 138 -12.44 17.02 -14.24
CA GLN A 138 -11.85 17.28 -15.55
C GLN A 138 -12.71 18.21 -16.43
N GLY A 139 -13.95 18.49 -16.02
CA GLY A 139 -14.93 19.22 -16.85
C GLY A 139 -15.54 18.37 -17.96
N ASP A 140 -15.32 17.05 -17.95
CA ASP A 140 -15.96 16.11 -18.87
C ASP A 140 -17.37 15.77 -18.36
N TRP A 141 -18.32 16.67 -18.61
CA TRP A 141 -19.69 16.58 -18.10
C TRP A 141 -20.46 15.38 -18.68
N ASP A 142 -20.36 15.16 -19.99
CA ASP A 142 -21.02 14.04 -20.65
C ASP A 142 -20.43 12.71 -20.18
N GLY A 143 -19.11 12.62 -20.10
CA GLY A 143 -18.44 11.42 -19.58
C GLY A 143 -18.74 11.18 -18.10
N ALA A 144 -18.91 12.23 -17.31
CA ALA A 144 -19.31 12.14 -15.90
C ALA A 144 -20.74 11.61 -15.75
N ILE A 145 -21.69 12.09 -16.56
CA ILE A 145 -23.07 11.61 -16.57
C ILE A 145 -23.11 10.11 -16.88
N GLU A 146 -22.36 9.64 -17.88
CA GLU A 146 -22.28 8.21 -18.20
C GLU A 146 -21.67 7.39 -17.04
N ALA A 147 -20.64 7.91 -16.38
CA ALA A 147 -20.06 7.24 -15.22
C ALA A 147 -21.01 7.21 -14.01
N PHE A 148 -21.79 8.27 -13.76
CA PHE A 148 -22.84 8.24 -12.74
C PHE A 148 -23.98 7.28 -13.10
N ARG A 149 -24.36 7.15 -14.38
CA ARG A 149 -25.34 6.13 -14.82
C ARG A 149 -24.83 4.71 -14.53
N ALA A 150 -23.55 4.46 -14.79
CA ALA A 150 -22.93 3.19 -14.43
C ALA A 150 -22.92 2.95 -12.91
N ALA A 151 -22.63 3.99 -12.11
CA ALA A 151 -22.69 3.92 -10.65
C ALA A 151 -24.11 3.61 -10.15
N ALA A 152 -25.13 4.24 -10.74
CA ALA A 152 -26.53 3.96 -10.45
C ALA A 152 -26.93 2.52 -10.80
N ALA A 153 -26.40 1.97 -11.90
CA ALA A 153 -26.65 0.58 -12.26
C ALA A 153 -25.97 -0.41 -11.31
N ALA A 154 -24.81 -0.05 -10.76
CA ALA A 154 -24.06 -0.88 -9.81
C ALA A 154 -24.68 -0.88 -8.40
N ASP A 155 -25.23 0.25 -7.97
CA ASP A 155 -25.98 0.39 -6.71
C ASP A 155 -27.30 1.15 -6.95
N PRO A 156 -28.37 0.44 -7.38
CA PRO A 156 -29.63 1.07 -7.76
C PRO A 156 -30.26 1.90 -6.66
N LEU A 157 -30.14 1.48 -5.40
CA LEU A 157 -30.76 2.16 -4.25
C LEU A 157 -29.94 3.34 -3.73
N ASN A 158 -28.82 3.69 -4.38
CA ASN A 158 -28.10 4.91 -4.10
C ASN A 158 -28.71 6.08 -4.89
N ARG A 159 -29.29 7.05 -4.18
CA ARG A 159 -29.87 8.25 -4.82
C ARG A 159 -28.82 9.21 -5.39
N LEU A 160 -27.58 9.17 -4.89
CA LEU A 160 -26.56 10.19 -5.17
C LEU A 160 -26.21 10.32 -6.66
N PRO A 161 -26.02 9.23 -7.43
CA PRO A 161 -25.74 9.36 -8.87
C PRO A 161 -26.81 10.15 -9.63
N TYR A 162 -28.10 9.90 -9.35
CA TYR A 162 -29.20 10.62 -10.00
C TYR A 162 -29.21 12.12 -9.64
N VAL A 163 -28.91 12.45 -8.38
CA VAL A 163 -28.82 13.83 -7.90
C VAL A 163 -27.64 14.57 -8.54
N GLU A 164 -26.47 13.92 -8.64
CA GLU A 164 -25.30 14.52 -9.29
C GLU A 164 -25.50 14.68 -10.80
N ILE A 165 -26.12 13.72 -11.49
CA ILE A 165 -26.48 13.87 -12.90
C ILE A 165 -27.40 15.09 -13.10
N ALA A 166 -28.47 15.19 -12.30
CA ALA A 166 -29.41 16.31 -12.39
C ALA A 166 -28.72 17.64 -12.09
N LYS A 167 -27.78 17.67 -11.14
CA LYS A 167 -26.99 18.86 -10.83
C LYS A 167 -26.07 19.27 -11.98
N ILE A 168 -25.36 18.33 -12.61
CA ILE A 168 -24.52 18.62 -13.79
C ILE A 168 -25.38 19.17 -14.93
N GLN A 169 -26.52 18.52 -15.20
CA GLN A 169 -27.46 18.96 -16.23
C GLN A 169 -27.95 20.39 -15.97
N LEU A 170 -28.24 20.76 -14.72
CA LEU A 170 -28.68 22.11 -14.37
C LEU A 170 -27.58 23.16 -14.38
N ASP A 171 -26.46 22.87 -13.73
CA ASP A 171 -25.45 23.87 -13.38
C ASP A 171 -24.38 24.01 -14.46
N GLN A 172 -24.07 22.93 -15.19
CA GLN A 172 -23.00 22.90 -16.18
C GLN A 172 -23.53 22.89 -17.62
N LEU A 173 -24.64 22.20 -17.87
CA LEU A 173 -25.24 22.09 -19.20
C LEU A 173 -26.44 23.02 -19.41
N GLU A 174 -26.93 23.68 -18.34
CA GLU A 174 -28.12 24.54 -18.36
C GLU A 174 -29.38 23.88 -18.96
N ASP A 175 -29.46 22.54 -18.88
CA ASP A 175 -30.54 21.71 -19.40
C ASP A 175 -31.46 21.24 -18.26
N ALA A 176 -32.36 22.13 -17.85
CA ALA A 176 -33.38 21.81 -16.85
C ALA A 176 -34.32 20.67 -17.29
N PRO A 177 -34.77 20.57 -18.56
CA PRO A 177 -35.57 19.44 -19.02
C PRO A 177 -34.89 18.09 -18.83
N ALA A 178 -33.59 17.98 -19.13
CA ALA A 178 -32.84 16.76 -18.91
C ALA A 178 -32.74 16.38 -17.42
N ALA A 179 -32.52 17.36 -16.54
CA ALA A 179 -32.51 17.14 -15.09
C ALA A 179 -33.86 16.63 -14.55
N VAL A 180 -34.96 17.23 -15.01
CA VAL A 180 -36.32 16.77 -14.69
C VAL A 180 -36.51 15.32 -15.15
N HIS A 181 -36.09 15.00 -16.37
CA HIS A 181 -36.21 13.64 -16.91
C HIS A 181 -35.40 12.63 -16.08
N THR A 182 -34.14 12.94 -15.74
CA THR A 182 -33.29 12.09 -14.89
C THR A 182 -33.96 11.77 -13.55
N LEU A 183 -34.44 12.80 -12.84
CA LEU A 183 -35.05 12.60 -11.53
C LEU A 183 -36.39 11.88 -11.62
N ARG A 184 -37.20 12.16 -12.65
CA ARG A 184 -38.44 11.44 -12.91
C ARG A 184 -38.19 9.96 -13.15
N GLN A 185 -37.22 9.63 -14.01
CA GLN A 185 -36.82 8.25 -14.25
C GLN A 185 -36.34 7.56 -12.97
N ALA A 186 -35.59 8.25 -12.11
CA ALA A 186 -35.18 7.70 -10.82
C ALA A 186 -36.40 7.39 -9.93
N ILE A 187 -37.31 8.35 -9.77
CA ILE A 187 -38.51 8.22 -8.91
C ILE A 187 -39.46 7.13 -9.42
N GLU A 188 -39.68 7.07 -10.73
CA GLU A 188 -40.65 6.14 -11.36
C GLU A 188 -40.04 4.76 -11.64
N GLY A 189 -38.71 4.65 -11.74
CA GLY A 189 -38.01 3.44 -12.15
C GLY A 189 -37.84 2.40 -11.05
N GLN A 190 -37.98 2.77 -9.77
CA GLN A 190 -37.76 1.86 -8.64
C GLN A 190 -38.43 2.35 -7.36
N GLU A 191 -38.60 1.44 -6.40
CA GLU A 191 -39.08 1.77 -5.07
C GLU A 191 -37.91 2.27 -4.19
N TRP A 192 -38.13 3.43 -3.57
CA TRP A 192 -37.14 4.10 -2.73
C TRP A 192 -37.53 4.01 -1.26
N GLN A 193 -36.54 4.07 -0.38
CA GLN A 193 -36.82 4.36 1.03
C GLN A 193 -37.46 5.74 1.15
N GLU A 194 -38.37 5.92 2.10
CA GLU A 194 -39.15 7.16 2.30
C GLU A 194 -38.30 8.43 2.23
N ASN A 195 -37.14 8.43 2.92
CA ASN A 195 -36.24 9.58 2.95
C ASN A 195 -35.65 9.91 1.57
N ASP A 196 -35.31 8.90 0.78
CA ASP A 196 -34.71 9.06 -0.54
C ASP A 196 -35.76 9.46 -1.59
N ALA A 197 -36.94 8.83 -1.52
CA ALA A 197 -38.10 9.16 -2.33
C ALA A 197 -38.48 10.63 -2.14
N ALA A 198 -38.68 11.05 -0.89
CA ALA A 198 -38.99 12.44 -0.56
C ALA A 198 -37.89 13.38 -1.03
N TYR A 199 -36.60 13.05 -0.80
CA TYR A 199 -35.49 13.88 -1.26
C TYR A 199 -35.53 14.12 -2.79
N LEU A 200 -35.71 13.06 -3.58
CA LEU A 200 -35.79 13.16 -5.03
C LEU A 200 -37.00 13.99 -5.47
N MET A 201 -38.16 13.81 -4.84
CA MET A 201 -39.37 14.58 -5.11
C MET A 201 -39.20 16.07 -4.78
N PHE A 202 -38.60 16.39 -3.64
CA PHE A 202 -38.28 17.78 -3.28
C PHE A 202 -37.35 18.41 -4.32
N ARG A 203 -36.29 17.69 -4.72
CA ARG A 203 -35.37 18.19 -5.73
C ARG A 203 -36.05 18.42 -7.07
N LEU A 204 -36.95 17.51 -7.48
CA LEU A 204 -37.74 17.64 -8.69
C LEU A 204 -38.65 18.88 -8.65
N ALA A 205 -39.38 19.08 -7.55
CA ALA A 205 -40.26 20.22 -7.36
C ALA A 205 -39.50 21.56 -7.35
N GLU A 206 -38.32 21.61 -6.71
CA GLU A 206 -37.45 22.80 -6.74
C GLU A 206 -37.05 23.18 -8.16
N ILE A 207 -36.78 22.19 -9.03
CA ILE A 207 -36.43 22.45 -10.43
C ILE A 207 -37.65 23.02 -11.18
N TYR A 208 -38.85 22.48 -10.96
CA TYR A 208 -40.07 23.03 -11.56
C TYR A 208 -40.32 24.48 -11.14
N ASP A 209 -40.22 24.80 -9.84
CA ASP A 209 -40.45 26.18 -9.35
C ASP A 209 -39.35 27.15 -9.82
N SER A 210 -38.08 26.76 -9.72
CA SER A 210 -36.96 27.70 -9.90
C SER A 210 -36.38 27.77 -11.31
N LYS A 211 -36.48 26.70 -12.11
CA LYS A 211 -35.84 26.60 -13.42
C LYS A 211 -36.85 26.52 -14.57
N MET A 212 -38.06 26.02 -14.30
CA MET A 212 -39.14 25.94 -15.29
C MET A 212 -40.21 27.01 -15.12
N ASP A 213 -40.18 27.78 -14.01
CA ASP A 213 -41.24 28.72 -13.62
C ASP A 213 -42.64 28.06 -13.58
N ASP A 214 -42.68 26.75 -13.31
CA ASP A 214 -43.90 25.95 -13.21
C ASP A 214 -44.16 25.57 -11.76
N ARG A 215 -44.55 26.60 -11.01
CA ARG A 215 -44.91 26.49 -9.59
C ARG A 215 -46.11 25.55 -9.37
N MET A 216 -47.01 25.42 -10.34
CA MET A 216 -48.16 24.52 -10.23
C MET A 216 -47.71 23.06 -10.21
N SER A 217 -46.82 22.65 -11.13
CA SER A 217 -46.23 21.32 -11.12
C SER A 217 -45.41 21.05 -9.86
N ALA A 218 -44.66 22.04 -9.38
CA ALA A 218 -43.94 21.94 -8.11
C ALA A 218 -44.90 21.69 -6.93
N GLY A 219 -46.03 22.41 -6.90
CA GLY A 219 -47.09 22.23 -5.91
C GLY A 219 -47.73 20.85 -5.95
N THR A 220 -48.01 20.31 -7.14
CA THR A 220 -48.52 18.94 -7.30
C THR A 220 -47.58 17.91 -6.71
N ILE A 221 -46.27 18.05 -6.92
CA ILE A 221 -45.27 17.14 -6.35
C ILE A 221 -45.22 17.25 -4.81
N MET A 222 -45.30 18.46 -4.26
CA MET A 222 -45.38 18.64 -2.80
C MET A 222 -46.64 18.01 -2.20
N GLN A 223 -47.78 18.12 -2.89
CA GLN A 223 -49.01 17.45 -2.46
C GLN A 223 -48.83 15.93 -2.49
N GLN A 224 -48.19 15.38 -3.52
CA GLN A 224 -47.86 13.96 -3.59
C GLN A 224 -46.97 13.51 -2.42
N VAL A 225 -45.99 14.32 -2.00
CA VAL A 225 -45.18 14.02 -0.80
C VAL A 225 -46.05 13.95 0.47
N ILE A 226 -47.03 14.84 0.61
CA ILE A 226 -47.96 14.85 1.76
C ILE A 226 -48.82 13.58 1.77
N ASP A 227 -49.32 13.20 0.59
CA ASP A 227 -50.24 12.07 0.45
C ASP A 227 -49.53 10.73 0.60
N GLN A 228 -48.29 10.61 0.07
CA GLN A 228 -47.52 9.36 0.13
C GLN A 228 -46.85 9.12 1.47
N PHE A 229 -46.42 10.18 2.15
CA PHE A 229 -45.70 10.07 3.42
C PHE A 229 -46.44 10.80 4.54
N PRO A 230 -47.70 10.43 4.83
CA PRO A 230 -48.49 11.09 5.87
C PRO A 230 -47.79 10.96 7.23
N GLU A 231 -47.90 11.98 8.07
CA GLU A 231 -47.27 12.04 9.40
C GLU A 231 -45.73 12.03 9.41
N SER A 232 -45.06 12.16 8.26
CA SER A 232 -43.60 12.31 8.18
C SER A 232 -43.14 13.76 8.37
N ARG A 233 -41.86 13.95 8.73
CA ARG A 233 -41.21 15.28 8.70
C ARG A 233 -41.25 15.90 7.30
N HIS A 234 -41.15 15.08 6.25
CA HIS A 234 -41.20 15.52 4.86
C HIS A 234 -42.57 16.10 4.50
N SER A 235 -43.66 15.51 4.98
CA SER A 235 -45.01 16.05 4.80
C SER A 235 -45.20 17.40 5.51
N ALA A 236 -44.60 17.59 6.69
CA ALA A 236 -44.63 18.87 7.38
C ALA A 236 -43.84 19.95 6.61
N ASN A 237 -42.67 19.58 6.08
CA ASN A 237 -41.86 20.46 5.22
C ASN A 237 -42.61 20.81 3.92
N ALA A 238 -43.28 19.84 3.28
CA ALA A 238 -44.03 20.05 2.05
C ALA A 238 -45.23 20.98 2.27
N ARG A 239 -45.98 20.82 3.38
CA ARG A 239 -47.05 21.75 3.78
C ARG A 239 -46.52 23.16 4.02
N HIS A 240 -45.35 23.28 4.66
CA HIS A 240 -44.69 24.58 4.83
C HIS A 240 -44.37 25.20 3.46
N LYS A 241 -43.80 24.40 2.55
CA LYS A 241 -43.40 24.87 1.22
C LYS A 241 -44.59 25.31 0.36
N LEU A 242 -45.70 24.57 0.39
CA LEU A 242 -46.93 24.97 -0.29
C LEU A 242 -47.47 26.31 0.21
N ARG A 243 -47.40 26.59 1.51
CA ARG A 243 -47.78 27.90 2.06
C ARG A 243 -46.82 29.01 1.64
N GLU A 244 -45.51 28.76 1.65
CA GLU A 244 -44.51 29.71 1.11
C GLU A 244 -44.78 30.07 -0.35
N TRP A 245 -45.22 29.09 -1.14
CA TRP A 245 -45.57 29.25 -2.55
C TRP A 245 -46.97 29.83 -2.78
N GLY A 246 -47.80 29.97 -1.75
CA GLY A 246 -49.17 30.47 -1.85
C GLY A 246 -50.17 29.48 -2.47
N LEU A 247 -49.89 28.17 -2.35
CA LEU A 247 -50.67 27.07 -2.93
C LEU A 247 -51.49 26.27 -1.91
N ALA A 248 -51.40 26.60 -0.61
CA ALA A 248 -52.08 25.92 0.50
C ALA A 248 -52.88 26.88 1.38
#